data_AF-A0A3D3MRH5-F1
#
_entry.id   AF-A0A3D3MRH5-F1
#
_cell.length_a   1.000
_cell.length_b   1.000
_cell.length_c   1.000
_cell.angle_alpha   90.00
_cell.angle_beta   90.00
_cell.angle_gamma   90.00
#
_symmetry.space_group_name_H-M   'P 1'
#
loop_
_entity.id
_entity.type
_entity.pdbx_description
1 polymer ?
#
loop_
_entity_poly.entity_id
_entity_poly.type
_entity_poly.pdbx_seq_one_letter_code
_entity_poly.pdbx_strand_id
1 'polypeptide(L)'
;MFCILLAGACNNRSYKDTLFCELDKEIQDTLLFINQHCFEEGYDTIDLIDFSGNCKLSVKFLSSWVISKQIVDTVNKKSVSLPTNAPMPYIVHNNTIYYPYEYNLLVFGFKNKTKFRTIKMK
;
A
#
# COMPACT_ATOMS: atom_id res chain seq x y z
N MET A 1 2.88 40.37 -4.95
CA MET A 1 2.83 39.71 -3.63
C MET A 1 1.74 38.64 -3.68
N PHE A 2 2.10 37.39 -4.00
CA PHE A 2 1.16 36.28 -4.11
C PHE A 2 1.17 35.50 -2.79
N CYS A 3 0.14 35.72 -1.97
CA CYS A 3 -0.10 34.91 -0.77
C CYS A 3 -0.76 33.59 -1.20
N ILE A 4 0.04 32.54 -1.40
CA ILE A 4 -0.49 31.19 -1.54
C ILE A 4 -0.84 30.70 -0.13
N LEU A 5 -2.12 30.80 0.23
CA LEU A 5 -2.70 30.13 1.38
C LEU A 5 -2.69 28.62 1.11
N LEU A 6 -1.62 27.94 1.51
CA LEU A 6 -1.63 26.49 1.72
C LEU A 6 -2.47 26.21 2.97
N ALA A 7 -3.79 26.23 2.80
CA ALA A 7 -4.71 25.67 3.76
C ALA A 7 -4.37 24.18 3.88
N GLY A 8 -3.63 23.83 4.94
CA GLY A 8 -3.35 22.46 5.33
C GLY A 8 -4.67 21.73 5.54
N ALA A 9 -5.07 20.93 4.56
CA ALA A 9 -6.11 19.95 4.72
C ALA A 9 -5.56 18.84 5.64
N CYS A 10 -5.60 19.07 6.95
CA CYS A 10 -5.45 18.03 7.95
C CYS A 10 -6.64 17.07 7.82
N ASN A 11 -6.53 16.14 6.89
CA ASN A 11 -7.48 15.04 6.74
C ASN A 11 -7.28 14.15 7.97
N ASN A 12 -8.11 14.31 9.00
CA ASN A 12 -8.23 13.40 10.14
C ASN A 12 -8.76 12.04 9.65
N ARG A 13 -7.99 11.36 8.81
CA ARG A 13 -8.21 9.95 8.49
C ARG A 13 -7.78 9.20 9.74
N SER A 14 -8.75 8.73 10.51
CA SER A 14 -8.51 7.69 11.52
C SER A 14 -8.05 6.46 10.76
N TYR A 15 -6.73 6.32 10.63
CA TYR A 15 -6.13 5.13 10.06
C TYR A 15 -6.13 4.06 11.14
N LYS A 16 -6.59 2.86 10.77
CA LYS A 16 -6.45 1.69 11.62
C LYS A 16 -5.10 1.04 11.31
N ASP A 17 -4.39 0.64 12.34
CA ASP A 17 -3.22 -0.22 12.20
C ASP A 17 -3.64 -1.68 12.39
N THR A 18 -3.04 -2.57 11.62
CA THR A 18 -3.24 -4.02 11.69
C THR A 18 -1.87 -4.68 11.76
N LEU A 19 -1.70 -5.65 12.65
CA LEU A 19 -0.46 -6.43 12.76
C LEU A 19 -0.43 -7.56 11.72
N PHE A 20 0.76 -8.00 11.34
CA PHE A 20 0.91 -9.10 10.39
C PHE A 20 0.12 -10.35 10.79
N CYS A 21 0.21 -10.75 12.07
CA CYS A 21 -0.52 -11.92 12.58
C CYS A 21 -2.05 -11.73 12.63
N GLU A 22 -2.55 -10.50 12.45
CA GLU A 22 -3.99 -10.17 12.43
C GLU A 22 -4.52 -10.04 11.00
N LEU A 23 -3.66 -10.07 9.97
CA LEU A 23 -4.10 -10.08 8.58
C LEU A 23 -4.82 -11.39 8.25
N ASP A 24 -5.65 -11.38 7.21
CA ASP A 24 -6.27 -12.62 6.74
C ASP A 24 -5.18 -13.63 6.36
N LYS A 25 -5.43 -14.91 6.67
CA LYS A 25 -4.42 -15.97 6.49
C LYS A 25 -3.91 -16.06 5.05
N GLU A 26 -4.80 -15.87 4.08
CA GLU A 26 -4.45 -15.81 2.66
C GLU A 26 -3.42 -14.70 2.36
N ILE A 27 -3.56 -13.53 2.99
CA ILE A 27 -2.59 -12.44 2.88
C ILE A 27 -1.27 -12.83 3.53
N GLN A 28 -1.30 -13.39 4.74
CA GLN A 28 -0.09 -13.83 5.45
C GLN A 28 0.69 -14.86 4.63
N ASP A 29 0.01 -15.90 4.14
CA ASP A 29 0.60 -16.98 3.36
C ASP A 29 1.19 -16.46 2.04
N THR A 30 0.48 -15.56 1.34
CA THR A 30 0.98 -14.91 0.11
C THR A 30 2.23 -14.08 0.36
N LEU A 31 2.24 -13.29 1.44
CA LEU A 31 3.40 -12.45 1.78
C LEU A 31 4.63 -13.29 2.15
N LEU A 32 4.44 -14.39 2.89
CA LEU A 32 5.53 -15.33 3.22
C LEU A 32 6.06 -16.04 1.98
N PHE A 33 5.17 -16.47 1.08
CA PHE A 33 5.56 -17.07 -0.20
C PHE A 33 6.42 -16.11 -1.04
N ILE A 34 5.98 -14.86 -1.19
CA ILE A 34 6.74 -13.84 -1.92
C ILE A 34 8.08 -13.57 -1.22
N ASN A 35 8.12 -13.44 0.10
CA ASN A 35 9.36 -13.20 0.83
C ASN A 35 10.38 -14.31 0.63
N GLN A 36 9.94 -15.57 0.66
CA GLN A 36 10.81 -16.72 0.37
C GLN A 36 11.34 -16.64 -1.08
N HIS A 37 10.48 -16.34 -2.05
CA HIS A 37 10.87 -16.21 -3.45
C HIS A 37 11.86 -15.06 -3.68
N CYS A 38 11.64 -13.89 -3.06
CA CYS A 38 12.56 -12.75 -3.12
C CYS A 38 13.93 -13.07 -2.49
N PHE A 39 13.96 -13.94 -1.48
CA PHE A 39 15.20 -14.40 -0.86
C PHE A 39 15.99 -15.36 -1.75
N GLU A 40 15.30 -16.24 -2.49
CA GLU A 40 15.90 -17.29 -3.32
C GLU A 40 16.27 -16.80 -4.73
N GLU A 41 15.42 -16.02 -5.39
CA GLU A 41 15.54 -15.68 -6.82
C GLU A 41 15.97 -14.23 -7.08
N GLY A 42 16.08 -13.42 -6.02
CA GLY A 42 16.47 -12.02 -6.09
C GLY A 42 15.27 -11.06 -6.04
N TYR A 43 15.58 -9.76 -6.02
CA TYR A 43 14.61 -8.72 -5.67
C TYR A 43 13.72 -8.34 -6.86
N ASP A 44 12.48 -8.85 -6.88
CA ASP A 44 11.41 -8.30 -7.70
C ASP A 44 10.64 -7.21 -6.93
N THR A 45 10.52 -6.04 -7.56
CA THR A 45 9.72 -4.93 -7.03
C THR A 45 8.24 -5.22 -7.26
N ILE A 46 7.60 -5.85 -6.28
CA ILE A 46 6.14 -6.00 -6.28
C ILE A 46 5.52 -4.76 -5.65
N ASP A 47 4.96 -3.90 -6.50
CA ASP A 47 4.33 -2.66 -6.05
C ASP A 47 2.90 -2.88 -5.51
N LEU A 48 2.14 -3.78 -6.14
CA LEU A 48 0.73 -4.04 -5.85
C LEU A 48 0.43 -5.54 -5.86
N ILE A 49 -0.15 -6.03 -4.77
CA ILE A 49 -0.72 -7.38 -4.63
C ILE A 49 -2.22 -7.22 -4.56
N ASP A 50 -2.92 -7.57 -5.64
CA ASP A 50 -4.37 -7.45 -5.73
C ASP A 50 -5.05 -8.81 -5.84
N PHE A 51 -5.74 -9.20 -4.77
CA PHE A 51 -6.48 -10.48 -4.71
C PHE A 51 -7.76 -10.47 -5.55
N SER A 52 -8.23 -9.30 -5.97
CA SER A 52 -9.43 -9.18 -6.81
C SER A 52 -9.14 -9.21 -8.31
N GLY A 53 -7.90 -8.94 -8.72
CA GLY A 53 -7.51 -8.73 -10.12
C GLY A 53 -8.11 -7.48 -10.79
N ASN A 54 -8.81 -6.63 -10.03
CA ASN A 54 -9.57 -5.49 -10.55
C ASN A 54 -8.90 -4.13 -10.28
N CYS A 55 -7.83 -4.10 -9.50
CA CYS A 55 -7.18 -2.88 -9.04
C CYS A 55 -5.88 -2.60 -9.78
N LYS A 56 -5.58 -1.31 -9.96
CA LYS A 56 -4.30 -0.84 -10.51
C LYS A 56 -3.70 0.28 -9.67
N LEU A 57 -2.38 0.31 -9.61
CA LEU A 57 -1.63 1.43 -9.02
C LEU A 57 -1.50 2.54 -10.07
N SER A 58 -2.03 3.72 -9.76
CA SER A 58 -1.91 4.92 -10.57
C SER A 58 -0.97 5.92 -9.90
N VAL A 59 0.20 6.15 -10.50
CA VAL A 59 1.20 7.10 -10.02
C VAL A 59 1.31 8.26 -11.02
N LYS A 60 1.26 9.50 -10.53
CA LYS A 60 1.53 10.70 -11.34
C LYS A 60 2.82 11.36 -10.88
N PHE A 61 3.59 11.82 -11.86
CA PHE A 61 4.87 12.46 -11.65
C PHE A 61 4.83 13.92 -12.11
N LEU A 62 5.53 14.78 -11.38
CA LEU A 62 5.94 16.10 -11.85
C LEU A 62 7.46 16.09 -11.94
N SER A 63 7.98 16.06 -13.17
CA SER A 63 9.39 15.73 -13.41
C SER A 63 9.72 14.40 -12.71
N SER A 64 10.71 14.37 -11.82
CA SER A 64 11.15 13.17 -11.10
C SER A 64 10.41 12.92 -9.79
N TRP A 65 9.43 13.76 -9.42
CA TRP A 65 8.74 13.69 -8.13
C TRP A 65 7.37 13.03 -8.25
N VAL A 66 7.09 12.04 -7.40
CA VAL A 66 5.74 11.49 -7.26
C VAL A 66 4.84 12.52 -6.60
N ILE A 67 3.86 13.04 -7.35
CA ILE A 67 2.90 14.05 -6.86
C ILE A 67 1.57 13.44 -6.45
N SER A 68 1.23 12.24 -6.95
CA SER A 68 0.03 11.53 -6.52
C SER A 68 0.20 10.03 -6.69
N LYS A 69 -0.33 9.28 -5.74
CA LYS A 69 -0.34 7.83 -5.74
C LYS A 69 -1.74 7.36 -5.34
N GLN A 70 -2.37 6.54 -6.17
CA GLN A 70 -3.74 6.06 -5.94
C GLN A 70 -3.86 4.60 -6.32
N ILE A 71 -4.65 3.85 -5.56
CA ILE A 71 -5.15 2.54 -6.00
C ILE A 71 -6.53 2.77 -6.61
N VAL A 72 -6.72 2.29 -7.84
CA VAL A 72 -7.94 2.45 -8.62
C VAL A 72 -8.56 1.09 -8.87
N ASP A 73 -9.77 0.88 -8.37
CA ASP A 73 -10.63 -0.24 -8.73
C ASP A 73 -11.26 0.05 -10.09
N THR A 74 -10.89 -0.74 -11.10
CA THR A 74 -11.31 -0.53 -12.49
C THR A 74 -12.74 -0.98 -12.77
N VAL A 75 -13.31 -1.83 -11.92
CA VAL A 75 -14.67 -2.34 -12.07
C VAL A 75 -15.66 -1.41 -11.35
N ASN A 76 -15.40 -1.13 -10.08
CA ASN A 76 -16.30 -0.29 -9.26
C ASN A 76 -16.04 1.21 -9.42
N LYS A 77 -15.01 1.60 -10.18
CA LYS A 77 -14.60 3.00 -10.43
C LYS A 77 -14.30 3.78 -9.14
N LYS A 78 -13.86 3.08 -8.10
CA LYS A 78 -13.44 3.68 -6.82
C LYS A 78 -11.94 3.94 -6.84
N SER A 79 -11.50 5.01 -6.20
CA SER A 79 -10.08 5.25 -6.01
C SER A 79 -9.75 5.71 -4.60
N VAL A 80 -8.60 5.27 -4.11
CA VAL A 80 -8.08 5.65 -2.80
C VAL A 80 -6.70 6.26 -2.97
N SER A 81 -6.57 7.52 -2.56
CA SER A 81 -5.27 8.20 -2.51
C SER A 81 -4.45 7.73 -1.33
N LEU A 82 -3.22 7.33 -1.63
CA LEU A 82 -2.17 6.95 -0.69
C LEU A 82 -1.19 8.12 -0.48
N PRO A 83 -0.51 8.19 0.68
CA PRO A 83 0.66 9.04 0.83
C PRO A 83 1.69 8.75 -0.27
N THR A 84 2.32 9.78 -0.82
CA THR A 84 3.29 9.64 -1.92
C THR A 84 4.50 8.79 -1.50
N ASN A 85 4.90 8.90 -0.23
CA ASN A 85 5.96 8.14 0.42
C ASN A 85 5.47 6.89 1.18
N ALA A 86 4.28 6.36 0.89
CA ALA A 86 3.84 5.11 1.50
C ALA A 86 4.74 3.94 1.05
N PRO A 87 5.28 3.12 1.97
CA PRO A 87 6.08 1.94 1.62
C PRO A 87 5.27 0.90 0.83
N MET A 88 5.96 0.13 -0.01
CA MET A 88 5.44 -1.00 -0.79
C MET A 88 5.79 -2.34 -0.10
N PRO A 89 5.02 -3.42 -0.35
CA PRO A 89 3.92 -3.54 -1.32
C PRO A 89 2.59 -2.95 -0.83
N TYR A 90 1.71 -2.58 -1.76
CA TYR A 90 0.31 -2.30 -1.47
C TYR A 90 -0.52 -3.58 -1.65
N ILE A 91 -1.34 -3.92 -0.67
CA ILE A 91 -2.13 -5.16 -0.69
C ILE A 91 -3.60 -4.76 -0.74
N VAL A 92 -4.34 -5.29 -1.72
CA VAL A 92 -5.78 -5.07 -1.85
C VAL A 92 -6.52 -6.39 -1.64
N HIS A 93 -7.34 -6.43 -0.60
CA HIS A 93 -8.15 -7.61 -0.26
C HIS A 93 -9.46 -7.16 0.39
N ASN A 94 -10.60 -7.71 -0.05
CA ASN A 94 -11.92 -7.41 0.49
C ASN A 94 -12.21 -5.90 0.69
N ASN A 95 -12.04 -5.11 -0.37
CA ASN A 95 -12.21 -3.64 -0.37
C ASN A 95 -11.37 -2.91 0.68
N THR A 96 -10.29 -3.54 1.15
CA THR A 96 -9.38 -3.01 2.14
C THR A 96 -7.96 -3.00 1.57
N ILE A 97 -7.29 -1.88 1.77
CA ILE A 97 -5.91 -1.66 1.36
C ILE A 97 -5.03 -1.75 2.60
N TYR A 98 -3.99 -2.57 2.52
CA TYR A 98 -2.93 -2.65 3.51
C TYR A 98 -1.61 -2.20 2.91
N TYR A 99 -0.80 -1.46 3.67
CA TYR A 99 0.57 -1.16 3.27
C TYR A 99 1.48 -1.07 4.50
N PRO A 100 2.74 -1.53 4.39
CA PRO A 100 3.62 -1.62 5.54
C PRO A 100 4.09 -0.23 6.01
N TYR A 101 4.50 -0.17 7.27
CA TYR A 101 5.21 1.00 7.81
C TYR A 101 6.70 1.02 7.44
N GLU A 102 7.29 -0.14 7.21
CA GLU A 102 8.72 -0.31 6.92
C GLU A 102 8.93 -0.59 5.43
N TYR A 103 10.05 -0.13 4.90
CA TYR A 103 10.46 -0.39 3.52
C TYR A 103 11.15 -1.75 3.39
N ASN A 104 11.18 -2.28 2.17
CA ASN A 104 11.89 -3.52 1.81
C ASN A 104 11.42 -4.74 2.63
N LEU A 105 10.15 -4.74 3.04
CA LEU A 105 9.61 -5.76 3.94
C LEU A 105 9.56 -7.15 3.30
N LEU A 106 9.40 -7.21 1.97
CA LEU A 106 9.50 -8.45 1.21
C LEU A 106 10.90 -9.07 1.23
N VAL A 107 11.95 -8.31 1.54
CA VAL A 107 13.33 -8.83 1.66
C VAL A 107 13.62 -9.22 3.10
N PHE A 108 13.29 -8.35 4.05
CA PHE A 108 13.59 -8.56 5.47
C PHE A 108 12.66 -9.55 6.17
N GLY A 109 11.54 -9.88 5.54
CA GLY A 109 10.53 -10.78 6.07
C GLY A 109 9.60 -10.12 7.10
N PHE A 110 8.67 -10.92 7.61
CA PHE A 110 7.57 -10.47 8.45
C PHE A 110 7.73 -11.03 9.87
N LYS A 111 7.54 -10.16 10.87
CA LYS A 111 7.38 -10.56 12.28
C LYS A 111 5.91 -10.44 12.64
N ASN A 112 5.44 -11.19 13.63
CA ASN A 112 4.04 -11.10 14.08
C ASN A 112 3.61 -9.66 14.41
N LYS A 113 4.53 -8.84 14.93
CA LYS A 113 4.30 -7.44 15.30
C LYS A 113 4.54 -6.44 14.16
N THR A 114 4.88 -6.89 12.95
CA THR A 114 5.03 -6.01 11.78
C THR A 114 3.73 -5.29 11.53
N LYS A 115 3.78 -3.97 11.38
CA LYS A 115 2.60 -3.10 11.28
C LYS A 115 2.26 -2.76 9.85
N PHE A 116 0.96 -2.79 9.57
CA PHE A 116 0.37 -2.32 8.33
C PHE A 116 -0.63 -1.21 8.62
N ARG A 117 -0.60 -0.17 7.79
CA ARG A 117 -1.69 0.78 7.68
C ARG A 117 -2.86 0.10 7.00
N THR A 118 -4.07 0.33 7.49
CA THR A 118 -5.30 -0.18 6.90
C THR A 118 -6.19 0.97 6.42
N ILE A 119 -6.63 0.91 5.16
CA ILE A 119 -7.54 1.88 4.56
C ILE A 119 -8.68 1.14 3.86
N LYS A 120 -9.93 1.49 4.16
CA LYS A 120 -11.08 0.97 3.40
C LYS A 120 -11.26 1.73 2.09
N MET A 121 -11.49 1.00 1.01
CA MET A 121 -11.92 1.54 -0.28
C MET A 121 -13.39 1.92 -0.18
N LYS A 122 -13.65 3.22 0.06
CA LYS A 122 -15.00 3.79 0.14
C LYS A 122 -15.61 3.92 -1.25
#